data_AF-V4I3A7-F1
#
_entry.id   AF-V4I3A7-F1
#
_cell.length_a   1.000
_cell.length_b   1.000
_cell.length_c   1.000
_cell.angle_alpha   90.00
_cell.angle_beta   90.00
_cell.angle_gamma   90.00
#
_symmetry.space_group_name_H-M   'P 1'
#
loop_
_entity.id
_entity.type
_entity.pdbx_description
1 polymer ?
#
loop_
_entity_poly.entity_id
_entity_poly.type
_entity_poly.pdbx_seq_one_letter_code
_entity_poly.pdbx_strand_id
1 'polypeptide(L)'
;MHPYFNHIQLGYLGFVPFLLCIAATLMLGSSESLVGVFSFYSMGILAFMAGTMWRAGEQPKAHAILAVVVVLPFPLLYLVSFTAQLSYLAASYWLVLWFEKSMPKWQETHKDYKQMRFVITSVVFVSHLFMISQAIELTR
;
A
#
# COMPACT_ATOMS: atom_id res chain seq x y z
N MET A 1 -28.69 2.53 3.83
CA MET A 1 -27.28 2.15 3.58
C MET A 1 -26.40 3.10 4.36
N HIS A 2 -25.40 2.59 5.10
CA HIS A 2 -24.48 3.46 5.85
C HIS A 2 -23.47 4.11 4.87
N PRO A 3 -23.08 5.39 5.05
CA PRO A 3 -22.26 6.14 4.10
C PRO A 3 -20.90 5.50 3.75
N TYR A 4 -20.42 4.56 4.57
CA TYR A 4 -19.14 3.87 4.35
C TYR A 4 -19.23 2.66 3.42
N PHE A 5 -20.43 2.20 3.05
CA PHE A 5 -20.60 1.00 2.22
C PHE A 5 -19.86 1.11 0.88
N ASN A 6 -20.05 2.22 0.17
CA ASN A 6 -19.38 2.46 -1.11
C ASN A 6 -17.86 2.59 -0.96
N HIS A 7 -17.40 3.29 0.09
CA HIS A 7 -15.97 3.42 0.37
C HIS A 7 -15.31 2.06 0.67
N ILE A 8 -16.04 1.16 1.32
CA ILE A 8 -15.53 -0.18 1.63
C ILE A 8 -15.38 -1.01 0.36
N GLN A 9 -16.39 -1.02 -0.50
CA GLN A 9 -16.34 -1.73 -1.78
C GLN A 9 -15.22 -1.22 -2.69
N LEU A 10 -15.09 0.11 -2.83
CA LEU A 10 -14.03 0.73 -3.61
C LEU A 10 -12.64 0.42 -3.03
N GLY A 11 -12.51 0.34 -1.70
CA GLY A 11 -11.27 -0.08 -1.06
C GLY A 11 -10.82 -1.47 -1.50
N TYR A 12 -11.72 -2.45 -1.50
CA TYR A 12 -11.41 -3.81 -1.96
C TYR A 12 -11.12 -3.89 -3.46
N LEU A 13 -11.75 -3.04 -4.28
CA LEU A 13 -11.43 -2.97 -5.72
C LEU A 13 -9.99 -2.50 -5.96
N GLY A 14 -9.45 -1.63 -5.11
CA GLY A 14 -8.05 -1.22 -5.14
C GLY A 14 -7.05 -2.36 -4.87
N PHE A 15 -7.53 -3.53 -4.40
CA PHE A 15 -6.68 -4.70 -4.20
C PHE A 15 -6.62 -5.63 -5.43
N VAL A 16 -7.52 -5.47 -6.40
CA VAL A 16 -7.62 -6.36 -7.57
C VAL A 16 -6.31 -6.47 -8.35
N PRO A 17 -5.57 -5.39 -8.65
CA PRO A 17 -4.33 -5.53 -9.43
C PRO A 17 -3.20 -6.25 -8.69
N PHE A 18 -3.18 -6.23 -7.35
CA PHE A 18 -2.25 -7.05 -6.57
C PHE A 18 -2.53 -8.55 -6.78
N LEU A 19 -3.80 -8.95 -6.70
CA LEU A 19 -4.21 -10.34 -6.95
C LEU A 19 -3.92 -10.79 -8.38
N LEU A 20 -4.15 -9.91 -9.36
CA LEU A 20 -3.87 -10.22 -10.76
C LEU A 20 -2.37 -10.47 -10.99
N CYS A 21 -1.49 -9.67 -10.39
CA CYS A 21 -0.05 -9.90 -10.47
C CYS A 21 0.37 -11.24 -9.83
N ILE A 22 -0.20 -11.58 -8.67
CA ILE A 22 0.05 -12.86 -8.00
C ILE A 22 -0.44 -14.02 -8.86
N ALA A 23 -1.69 -13.96 -9.34
CA ALA A 23 -2.28 -14.99 -10.18
C ALA A 23 -1.48 -15.19 -11.47
N ALA A 24 -1.11 -14.09 -12.14
CA ALA A 24 -0.26 -14.14 -13.32
C ALA A 24 1.10 -14.78 -13.02
N THR A 25 1.72 -14.46 -11.89
CA THR A 25 3.00 -15.06 -11.49
C THR A 25 2.87 -16.57 -11.25
N LEU A 26 1.77 -17.00 -10.60
CA LEU A 26 1.51 -18.43 -10.35
C LEU A 26 1.18 -19.22 -11.64
N MET A 27 0.55 -18.57 -12.63
CA MET A 27 0.12 -19.22 -13.87
C MET A 27 1.18 -19.20 -14.97
N LEU A 28 1.94 -18.10 -15.08
CA LEU A 28 2.84 -17.81 -16.19
C LEU A 28 4.33 -17.85 -15.77
N GLY A 29 4.60 -17.96 -14.47
CA GLY A 29 5.94 -17.88 -13.89
C GLY A 29 6.33 -16.45 -13.49
N SER A 30 7.43 -16.36 -12.73
CA SER A 30 8.01 -15.09 -12.31
C SER A 30 8.64 -14.35 -13.48
N SER A 31 8.47 -13.02 -13.51
CA SER A 31 9.17 -12.15 -14.46
C SER A 31 9.38 -10.76 -13.88
N GLU A 32 10.45 -10.08 -14.31
CA GLU A 32 10.74 -8.71 -13.89
C GLU A 32 9.59 -7.75 -14.23
N SER A 33 8.91 -7.96 -15.37
CA SER A 33 7.74 -7.18 -15.77
C SER A 33 6.60 -7.29 -14.76
N LEU A 34 6.27 -8.48 -14.28
CA LEU A 34 5.21 -8.67 -13.28
C LEU A 34 5.57 -8.04 -11.93
N VAL A 35 6.83 -8.18 -11.50
CA VAL A 35 7.34 -7.52 -10.30
C VAL A 35 7.30 -5.99 -10.45
N GLY A 36 7.69 -5.47 -11.61
CA GLY A 36 7.65 -4.05 -11.94
C GLY A 36 6.23 -3.48 -11.94
N VAL A 37 5.27 -4.17 -12.57
CA VAL A 37 3.85 -3.75 -12.59
C VAL A 37 3.26 -3.76 -11.17
N PHE A 38 3.52 -4.81 -10.39
CA PHE A 38 3.10 -4.88 -9.00
C PHE A 38 3.65 -3.70 -8.18
N SER A 39 4.95 -3.46 -8.30
CA SER A 39 5.65 -2.38 -7.59
C SER A 39 5.14 -1.00 -7.98
N PHE A 40 4.93 -0.77 -9.28
CA PHE A 40 4.39 0.48 -9.80
C PHE A 40 2.97 0.77 -9.31
N TYR A 41 2.09 -0.23 -9.37
CA TYR A 41 0.74 -0.10 -8.85
C TYR A 41 0.74 0.15 -7.33
N SER A 42 1.64 -0.55 -6.61
CA SER A 42 1.79 -0.38 -5.18
C SER A 42 2.25 1.02 -4.79
N MET A 43 3.18 1.63 -5.53
CA MET A 43 3.54 3.04 -5.32
C MET A 43 2.30 3.94 -5.45
N GLY A 44 1.49 3.76 -6.50
CA GLY A 44 0.26 4.54 -6.70
C GLY A 44 -0.73 4.41 -5.54
N ILE A 45 -0.99 3.19 -5.08
CA ILE A 45 -1.89 2.95 -3.94
C ILE A 45 -1.31 3.51 -2.64
N LEU A 46 0.00 3.38 -2.42
CA LEU A 46 0.64 3.95 -1.23
C LEU A 46 0.55 5.48 -1.23
N ALA A 47 0.79 6.15 -2.35
CA ALA A 47 0.61 7.60 -2.46
C ALA A 47 -0.84 8.03 -2.24
N PHE A 48 -1.80 7.31 -2.82
CA PHE A 48 -3.22 7.55 -2.58
C PHE A 48 -3.57 7.44 -1.09
N MET A 49 -3.06 6.40 -0.42
CA MET A 49 -3.28 6.21 1.01
C MET A 49 -2.56 7.26 1.86
N ALA A 50 -1.32 7.61 1.53
CA ALA A 50 -0.57 8.66 2.23
C ALA A 50 -1.23 10.03 2.11
N GLY A 51 -1.89 10.29 0.97
CA GLY A 51 -2.65 11.51 0.73
C GLY A 51 -3.77 11.75 1.74
N THR A 52 -4.32 10.71 2.40
CA THR A 52 -5.36 10.90 3.42
C THR A 52 -4.84 11.62 4.68
N MET A 53 -3.52 11.64 4.89
CA MET A 53 -2.86 12.37 5.97
C MET A 53 -2.60 13.85 5.61
N TRP A 54 -2.67 14.22 4.33
CA TRP A 54 -2.52 15.61 3.86
C TRP A 54 -3.88 16.30 3.79
N ARG A 55 -4.46 16.63 4.95
CA ARG A 55 -5.73 17.38 5.04
C ARG A 55 -5.49 18.78 5.56
N ALA A 56 -5.98 19.79 4.84
CA ALA A 56 -5.92 21.18 5.27
C ALA A 56 -6.72 21.38 6.57
N GLY A 57 -6.17 22.13 7.53
CA GLY A 57 -6.88 22.68 8.69
C GLY A 57 -6.76 21.92 10.02
N GLU A 58 -6.57 20.59 10.02
CA GLU A 58 -6.75 19.78 11.26
C GLU A 58 -5.67 18.70 11.51
N GLN A 59 -4.47 18.85 10.94
CA GLN A 59 -3.41 17.84 11.04
C GLN A 59 -2.18 18.36 11.79
N PRO A 60 -1.69 17.66 12.82
CA PRO A 60 -0.33 17.82 13.31
C PRO A 60 0.69 17.76 12.16
N LYS A 61 1.67 18.68 12.15
CA LYS A 61 2.73 18.75 11.11
C LYS A 61 3.43 17.41 10.88
N ALA A 62 3.57 16.59 11.92
CA ALA A 62 4.18 15.26 11.85
C ALA A 62 3.48 14.33 10.84
N HIS A 63 2.15 14.38 10.71
CA HIS A 63 1.40 13.53 9.78
C HIS A 63 1.60 13.97 8.32
N ALA A 64 1.65 15.27 8.07
CA ALA A 64 1.97 15.81 6.75
C ALA A 64 3.40 15.46 6.34
N ILE A 65 4.37 15.58 7.26
CA ILE A 65 5.76 15.17 7.02
C ILE A 65 5.82 13.68 6.70
N LEU A 66 5.08 12.83 7.42
CA LEU A 66 5.08 11.40 7.13
C LEU A 66 4.58 11.10 5.72
N ALA A 67 3.47 11.71 5.30
CA ALA A 67 2.93 11.55 3.95
C ALA A 67 3.98 11.89 2.89
N VAL A 68 4.77 12.94 3.12
CA VAL A 68 5.89 13.31 2.26
C VAL A 68 7.01 12.27 2.34
N VAL A 69 7.41 11.84 3.54
CA VAL A 69 8.52 10.89 3.74
C VAL A 69 8.25 9.54 3.07
N VAL A 70 7.01 9.04 3.05
CA VAL A 70 6.71 7.76 2.37
C VAL A 70 6.67 7.88 0.84
N VAL A 71 6.32 9.05 0.28
CA VAL A 71 6.15 9.24 -1.18
C VAL A 71 7.38 9.86 -1.85
N LEU A 72 8.12 10.73 -1.15
CA LEU A 72 9.30 11.43 -1.67
C LEU A 72 10.36 10.48 -2.25
N PRO A 73 10.62 9.28 -1.68
CA PRO A 73 11.60 8.35 -2.24
C PRO A 73 11.19 7.69 -3.56
N PHE A 74 9.94 7.80 -4.03
CA PHE A 74 9.45 7.05 -5.20
C PHE A 74 10.34 7.16 -6.45
N PRO A 75 10.83 8.34 -6.86
CA PRO A 75 11.74 8.43 -8.01
C PRO A 75 13.06 7.70 -7.79
N LEU A 76 13.54 7.64 -6.55
CA LEU A 76 14.78 6.96 -6.16
C LEU A 76 14.60 5.44 -6.05
N LEU A 77 13.37 4.97 -5.84
CA LEU A 77 13.08 3.54 -5.78
C LEU A 77 13.38 2.82 -7.11
N TYR A 78 13.43 3.54 -8.23
CA TYR A 78 13.85 2.98 -9.51
C TYR A 78 15.35 2.61 -9.55
N LEU A 79 16.16 3.19 -8.67
CA LEU A 79 17.62 2.98 -8.62
C LEU A 79 18.03 1.83 -7.70
N VAL A 80 17.09 1.20 -7.01
CA VAL A 80 17.35 0.09 -6.07
C VAL A 80 16.80 -1.23 -6.63
N SER A 81 17.22 -2.35 -6.05
CA SER A 81 16.70 -3.66 -6.43
C SER A 81 15.21 -3.80 -6.12
N PHE A 82 14.51 -4.66 -6.87
CA PHE A 82 13.10 -4.96 -6.61
C PHE A 82 12.86 -5.44 -5.16
N THR A 83 13.75 -6.25 -4.61
CA THR A 83 13.67 -6.68 -3.21
C THR A 83 13.65 -5.50 -2.24
N ALA A 84 14.55 -4.52 -2.43
CA ALA A 84 14.61 -3.33 -1.60
C ALA A 84 13.36 -2.45 -1.79
N GLN A 85 12.94 -2.23 -3.04
CA GLN A 85 11.76 -1.45 -3.36
C GLN A 85 10.48 -2.05 -2.72
N LEU A 86 10.24 -3.34 -2.91
CA LEU A 86 9.08 -4.02 -2.35
C LEU A 86 9.11 -4.05 -0.82
N SER A 87 10.29 -4.23 -0.21
CA SER A 87 10.44 -4.20 1.25
C SER A 87 10.09 -2.82 1.82
N TYR A 88 10.56 -1.76 1.16
CA TYR A 88 10.22 -0.38 1.52
C TYR A 88 8.71 -0.13 1.42
N LEU A 89 8.07 -0.54 0.31
CA LEU A 89 6.63 -0.37 0.12
C LEU A 89 5.83 -1.14 1.17
N ALA A 90 6.18 -2.40 1.43
CA ALA A 90 5.54 -3.24 2.43
C ALA A 90 5.57 -2.61 3.83
N ALA A 91 6.72 -2.07 4.25
CA ALA A 91 6.87 -1.38 5.52
C ALA A 91 6.06 -0.07 5.55
N SER A 92 6.04 0.67 4.45
CA SER A 92 5.35 1.96 4.33
C SER A 92 3.83 1.84 4.50
N TYR A 93 3.20 0.75 4.03
CA TYR A 93 1.77 0.53 4.28
C TYR A 93 1.42 0.43 5.76
N TRP A 94 2.23 -0.30 6.53
CA TRP A 94 2.05 -0.41 7.97
C TRP A 94 2.31 0.92 8.68
N LEU A 95 3.34 1.64 8.23
CA LEU A 95 3.66 2.96 8.75
C LEU A 95 2.49 3.94 8.55
N VAL A 96 1.91 3.98 7.34
CA VAL A 96 0.72 4.79 7.04
C VAL A 96 -0.46 4.38 7.94
N LEU A 97 -0.76 3.09 8.08
CA LEU A 97 -1.87 2.63 8.93
C LEU A 97 -1.65 2.98 10.41
N TRP A 98 -0.42 2.86 10.92
CA TRP A 98 -0.10 3.22 12.30
C TRP A 98 -0.42 4.69 12.56
N PHE A 99 0.04 5.57 11.69
CA PHE A 99 -0.18 6.99 11.84
C PHE A 99 -1.63 7.39 11.60
N GLU A 100 -2.31 6.76 10.64
CA GLU A 100 -3.75 6.94 10.44
C GLU A 100 -4.52 6.63 11.72
N LYS A 101 -4.17 5.54 12.45
CA LYS A 101 -4.78 5.19 13.74
C LYS A 101 -4.56 6.24 14.85
N SER A 102 -3.49 7.02 14.77
CA SER A 102 -3.18 8.06 15.76
C SER A 102 -3.99 9.34 15.56
N MET A 103 -4.69 9.48 14.43
CA MET A 103 -5.44 10.69 14.11
C MET A 103 -6.75 10.77 14.90
N PRO A 104 -7.17 11.95 15.39
CA PRO A 104 -8.45 12.11 16.09
C PRO A 104 -9.65 11.60 15.27
N LYS A 105 -9.66 11.90 13.97
CA LYS A 105 -10.71 11.44 13.03
C LYS A 105 -10.81 9.92 12.93
N TRP A 106 -9.72 9.19 13.15
CA TRP A 106 -9.80 7.73 13.19
C TRP A 106 -10.74 7.27 14.29
N GLN A 107 -10.74 7.93 15.45
CA GLN A 107 -11.62 7.54 16.57
C GLN A 107 -13.10 7.63 16.19
N GLU A 108 -13.48 8.68 15.45
CA GLU A 108 -14.83 8.92 14.94
C GLU A 108 -15.22 8.06 13.73
N THR A 109 -14.25 7.40 13.09
CA THR A 109 -14.48 6.61 11.88
C THR A 109 -15.22 5.31 12.19
N HIS A 110 -16.10 4.90 11.27
CA HIS A 110 -16.93 3.69 11.42
C HIS A 110 -16.08 2.41 11.57
N LYS A 111 -16.53 1.48 12.42
CA LYS A 111 -15.82 0.23 12.74
C LYS A 111 -15.50 -0.62 11.50
N ASP A 112 -16.43 -0.72 10.56
CA ASP A 112 -16.25 -1.54 9.35
C ASP A 112 -15.16 -0.96 8.43
N TYR A 113 -15.02 0.36 8.40
CA TYR A 113 -13.95 1.01 7.65
C TYR A 113 -12.59 0.72 8.30
N LYS A 114 -12.51 0.80 9.64
CA LYS A 114 -11.29 0.44 10.40
C LYS A 114 -10.87 -1.00 10.14
N GLN A 115 -11.84 -1.93 10.15
CA GLN A 115 -11.62 -3.34 9.83
C GLN A 115 -11.13 -3.50 8.39
N MET A 116 -11.80 -2.88 7.42
CA MET A 116 -11.38 -2.92 6.02
C MET A 116 -9.94 -2.42 5.85
N ARG A 117 -9.58 -1.27 6.44
CA ARG A 117 -8.21 -0.72 6.34
C ARG A 117 -7.16 -1.70 6.86
N PHE A 118 -7.44 -2.37 7.99
CA PHE A 118 -6.54 -3.39 8.53
C PHE A 118 -6.45 -4.64 7.64
N VAL A 119 -7.58 -5.13 7.14
CA VAL A 119 -7.63 -6.29 6.23
C VAL A 119 -6.83 -5.99 4.97
N ILE A 120 -7.13 -4.90 4.26
CA ILE A 120 -6.44 -4.56 3.01
C ILE A 120 -4.94 -4.38 3.25
N THR A 121 -4.53 -3.67 4.30
CA THR A 121 -3.11 -3.50 4.64
C THR A 121 -2.41 -4.84 4.87
N SER A 122 -3.07 -5.75 5.59
CA SER A 122 -2.52 -7.09 5.86
C SER A 122 -2.40 -7.93 4.60
N VAL A 123 -3.42 -7.91 3.74
CA VAL A 123 -3.40 -8.69 2.50
C VAL A 123 -2.36 -8.11 1.53
N VAL A 124 -2.29 -6.78 1.36
CA VAL A 124 -1.24 -6.12 0.57
C VAL A 124 0.15 -6.47 1.10
N PHE A 125 0.34 -6.50 2.42
CA PHE A 125 1.61 -6.90 3.03
C PHE A 125 1.99 -8.34 2.67
N VAL A 126 1.06 -9.30 2.79
CA VAL A 126 1.29 -10.69 2.37
C VAL A 126 1.60 -10.78 0.87
N SER A 127 0.90 -10.00 0.04
CA SER A 127 1.19 -9.89 -1.39
C SER A 127 2.62 -9.40 -1.65
N HIS A 128 3.12 -8.44 -0.88
CA HIS A 128 4.51 -8.00 -0.98
C HIS A 128 5.48 -9.10 -0.59
N LEU A 129 5.23 -9.86 0.49
CA LEU A 129 6.09 -10.97 0.88
C LEU A 129 6.20 -12.02 -0.24
N PHE A 130 5.08 -12.34 -0.88
CA PHE A 130 5.08 -13.22 -2.05
C PHE A 130 5.96 -12.63 -3.18
N MET A 131 5.73 -11.39 -3.58
CA MET A 131 6.50 -10.78 -4.69
C MET A 131 7.98 -10.55 -4.35
N ILE A 132 8.33 -10.35 -3.08
CA ILE A 132 9.71 -10.29 -2.60
C ILE A 132 10.40 -11.64 -2.84
N SER A 133 9.72 -12.74 -2.52
CA SER A 133 10.23 -14.09 -2.82
C SER A 133 10.48 -14.27 -4.32
N GLN A 134 9.54 -13.81 -5.15
CA GLN A 134 9.65 -13.89 -6.62
C GLN A 134 10.79 -13.03 -7.16
N ALA A 135 11.01 -11.83 -6.60
CA ALA A 135 12.12 -10.96 -6.96
C ALA A 135 13.47 -11.58 -6.58
N ILE A 136 13.57 -12.24 -5.42
CA ILE A 136 14.79 -12.96 -5.01
C ILE A 136 15.07 -14.12 -5.96
N GLU A 137 14.05 -14.88 -6.34
CA GLU A 137 14.17 -16.01 -7.28
C GLU A 137 14.72 -15.58 -8.64
N LEU A 138 14.28 -14.43 -9.17
CA LEU A 138 14.78 -13.87 -10.43
C LEU A 138 16.25 -13.42 -10.40
N THR A 139 16.83 -13.25 -9.21
CA THR A 139 18.24 -12.85 -9.05
C THR A 139 19.20 -14.02 -8.81
N ARG A 140 18.67 -15.25 -8.78
CA ARG A 140 19.45 -16.49 -8.66
C ARG A 140 19.72 -17.09 -10.04
#